data_AF-A0A3N5RRN1-F1
#
_entry.id   AF-A0A3N5RRN1-F1
#
_cell.length_a   1.000
_cell.length_b   1.000
_cell.length_c   1.000
_cell.angle_alpha   90.00
_cell.angle_beta   90.00
_cell.angle_gamma   90.00
#
_symmetry.space_group_name_H-M   'P 1'
#
loop_
_entity.id
_entity.type
_entity.pdbx_description
1 polymer ?
#
loop_
_entity_poly.entity_id
_entity_poly.type
_entity_poly.pdbx_seq_one_letter_code
_entity_poly.pdbx_strand_id
1 'polypeptide(L)'
;MHSHCRPRPVSILLFVLALQGGAGVADDKSATLRANGQTTSATQRVLFARPALDKGSGHRTTVKSGDTAYPVVVVQGTPYQMGYHLGGLTRDEIQRFVPPVLEGIAKSLDVTQSELQEVWSRTAAFADDRVEQELAGLADGAGLPLAMLQALHAVPLLMPYSCSSIAAWGQATEDGHLYQTRNLDWSLEIGAHEFPV
;
A
#
# COMPACT_ATOMS: atom_id res chain seq x y z
N MET A 1 22.13 22.90 73.17
CA MET A 1 20.75 22.37 73.11
C MET A 1 20.53 21.83 71.71
N HIS A 2 20.55 20.51 71.55
CA HIS A 2 20.40 19.82 70.28
C HIS A 2 18.92 19.74 69.88
N SER A 3 18.59 20.24 68.70
CA SER A 3 17.27 20.06 68.09
C SER A 3 17.44 19.29 66.78
N HIS A 4 17.07 18.01 66.83
CA HIS A 4 17.02 17.10 65.69
C HIS A 4 15.97 17.57 64.66
N CYS A 5 16.41 17.79 63.42
CA CYS A 5 15.53 17.92 62.28
C CYS A 5 15.30 16.52 61.68
N ARG A 6 14.09 15.96 61.81
CA ARG A 6 13.69 14.71 61.13
C ARG A 6 13.14 15.05 59.74
N PRO A 7 13.46 14.27 58.69
CA PRO A 7 12.88 14.48 57.36
C PRO A 7 11.41 14.02 57.33
N ARG A 8 10.57 14.77 56.62
CA ARG A 8 9.16 14.41 56.35
C ARG A 8 9.09 13.37 55.23
N PRO A 9 8.19 12.38 55.29
CA PRO A 9 7.98 11.45 54.18
C PRO A 9 7.26 12.16 53.03
N VAL A 10 7.76 11.98 51.81
CA VAL A 10 7.08 12.37 50.58
C VAL A 10 6.18 11.21 50.17
N SER A 11 4.86 11.38 50.29
CA SER A 11 3.89 10.43 49.74
C SER A 11 3.86 10.60 48.21
N ILE A 12 4.38 9.62 47.48
CA ILE A 12 4.22 9.51 46.03
C ILE A 12 2.81 8.93 45.78
N LEU A 13 1.92 9.76 45.25
CA LEU A 13 0.59 9.34 44.80
C LEU A 13 0.72 8.76 43.39
N LEU A 14 0.73 7.43 43.26
CA LEU A 14 0.65 6.76 41.96
C LEU A 14 -0.78 6.89 41.43
N PHE A 15 -0.99 7.69 40.39
CA PHE A 15 -2.21 7.65 39.59
C PHE A 15 -2.11 6.50 38.59
N VAL A 16 -2.80 5.39 38.86
CA VAL A 16 -3.02 4.33 37.86
C VAL A 16 -4.14 4.79 36.95
N LEU A 17 -3.78 5.25 35.75
CA LEU A 17 -4.74 5.52 34.69
C LEU A 17 -5.17 4.16 34.10
N ALA A 18 -6.35 3.69 34.46
CA ALA A 18 -6.95 2.51 33.84
C ALA A 18 -7.38 2.87 32.41
N LEU A 19 -6.55 2.50 31.42
CA LEU A 19 -6.94 2.48 30.01
C LEU A 19 -7.98 1.36 29.83
N GLN A 20 -9.26 1.74 29.80
CA GLN A 20 -10.32 0.86 29.30
C GLN A 20 -10.15 0.74 27.78
N GLY A 21 -9.37 -0.25 27.36
CA GLY A 21 -9.32 -0.70 25.98
C GLY A 21 -10.66 -1.38 25.65
N GLY A 22 -11.53 -0.67 24.95
CA GLY A 22 -12.67 -1.30 24.28
C GLY A 22 -12.15 -2.25 23.22
N ALA A 23 -12.16 -3.56 23.53
CA ALA A 23 -11.99 -4.60 22.54
C ALA A 23 -13.24 -4.63 21.65
N GLY A 24 -13.29 -3.70 20.68
CA GLY A 24 -14.11 -3.90 19.50
C GLY A 24 -13.50 -5.08 18.76
N VAL A 25 -14.20 -6.22 18.77
CA VAL A 25 -13.92 -7.34 17.88
C VAL A 25 -13.97 -6.77 16.47
N ALA A 26 -12.80 -6.58 15.86
CA ALA A 26 -12.70 -6.36 14.44
C ALA A 26 -13.33 -7.60 13.78
N ASP A 27 -14.47 -7.41 13.12
CA ASP A 27 -15.00 -8.42 12.21
C ASP A 27 -13.86 -8.89 11.29
N ASP A 28 -13.74 -10.20 11.03
CA ASP A 28 -12.64 -10.78 10.26
C ASP A 28 -12.57 -10.13 8.86
N LYS A 29 -11.68 -9.15 8.74
CA LYS A 29 -11.45 -8.34 7.54
C LYS A 29 -11.17 -9.26 6.34
N SER A 30 -10.43 -10.33 6.57
CA SER A 30 -10.17 -11.38 5.57
C SER A 30 -11.45 -12.04 5.07
N ALA A 31 -12.36 -12.43 5.97
CA ALA A 31 -13.65 -13.02 5.60
C ALA A 31 -14.51 -12.05 4.77
N THR A 32 -14.48 -10.76 5.10
CA THR A 32 -15.27 -9.75 4.40
C THR A 32 -14.73 -9.47 2.98
N LEU A 33 -13.40 -9.49 2.80
CA LEU A 33 -12.77 -9.36 1.48
C LEU A 33 -13.05 -10.57 0.58
N ARG A 34 -13.03 -11.80 1.13
CA ARG A 34 -13.33 -13.05 0.41
C ARG A 34 -14.78 -13.10 -0.11
N ALA A 35 -15.73 -12.61 0.68
CA ALA A 35 -17.16 -12.68 0.35
C ALA A 35 -17.58 -11.81 -0.86
N ASN A 36 -16.83 -10.74 -1.17
CA ASN A 36 -17.14 -9.87 -2.31
C ASN A 36 -16.89 -10.50 -3.69
N GLY A 37 -16.30 -11.71 -3.75
CA GLY A 37 -16.17 -12.50 -4.97
C GLY A 37 -17.43 -13.27 -5.37
N GLN A 38 -18.50 -13.26 -4.56
CA GLN A 38 -19.75 -13.98 -4.83
C GLN A 38 -20.95 -13.04 -4.65
N THR A 39 -21.65 -12.74 -5.74
CA THR A 39 -22.80 -11.81 -5.74
C THR A 39 -24.06 -12.47 -5.16
N THR A 40 -24.59 -11.95 -4.04
CA THR A 40 -26.05 -11.77 -3.79
C THR A 40 -26.36 -10.86 -2.58
N SER A 41 -26.99 -9.71 -2.89
CA SER A 41 -28.04 -8.96 -2.17
C SER A 41 -27.96 -8.59 -0.67
N ALA A 42 -28.03 -7.27 -0.45
CA ALA A 42 -28.80 -6.55 0.57
C ALA A 42 -28.32 -6.47 2.04
N THR A 43 -27.01 -6.38 2.30
CA THR A 43 -26.44 -5.44 3.30
C THR A 43 -24.92 -5.40 3.09
N GLN A 44 -24.50 -4.98 1.89
CA GLN A 44 -23.09 -4.85 1.61
C GLN A 44 -22.58 -3.69 2.47
N ARG A 45 -21.95 -3.99 3.62
CA ARG A 45 -21.14 -2.98 4.30
C ARG A 45 -20.20 -2.43 3.24
N VAL A 46 -20.32 -1.14 2.97
CA VAL A 46 -19.42 -0.44 2.05
C VAL A 46 -18.05 -0.50 2.71
N LEU A 47 -17.27 -1.54 2.40
CA LEU A 47 -15.94 -1.79 2.97
C LEU A 47 -15.01 -0.62 2.71
N PHE A 48 -15.18 0.03 1.55
CA PHE A 48 -14.36 1.14 1.10
C PHE A 48 -15.22 2.38 0.91
N ALA A 49 -14.97 3.42 1.72
CA ALA A 49 -15.64 4.70 1.60
C ALA A 49 -15.37 5.31 0.22
N ARG A 50 -16.41 5.79 -0.45
CA ARG A 50 -16.31 6.52 -1.73
C ARG A 50 -16.74 7.98 -1.53
N PRO A 51 -15.90 8.82 -0.89
CA PRO A 51 -16.23 10.22 -0.68
C PRO A 51 -16.38 10.96 -2.01
N ALA A 52 -17.07 12.10 -1.97
CA ALA A 52 -17.09 13.04 -3.08
C ALA A 52 -15.65 13.47 -3.46
N LEU A 53 -15.41 13.69 -4.75
CA LEU A 53 -14.08 13.99 -5.30
C LEU A 53 -13.73 15.49 -5.27
N ASP A 54 -14.64 16.33 -4.78
CA ASP A 54 -14.53 17.80 -4.73
C ASP A 54 -13.40 18.31 -3.82
N LYS A 55 -12.86 17.46 -2.94
CA LYS A 55 -11.76 17.77 -2.01
C LYS A 55 -10.44 17.07 -2.33
N GLY A 56 -10.36 16.37 -3.46
CA GLY A 56 -9.14 15.72 -3.96
C GLY A 56 -8.58 16.44 -5.19
N SER A 57 -7.31 16.17 -5.51
CA SER A 57 -6.72 16.61 -6.77
C SER A 57 -5.64 15.66 -7.26
N GLY A 58 -5.33 15.76 -8.55
CA GLY A 58 -4.23 15.06 -9.17
C GLY A 58 -3.62 15.88 -10.31
N HIS A 59 -2.31 15.80 -10.46
CA HIS A 59 -1.58 16.43 -11.54
C HIS A 59 -0.52 15.48 -12.08
N ARG A 60 -0.44 15.33 -13.40
CA ARG A 60 0.59 14.55 -14.07
C ARG A 60 1.51 15.49 -14.85
N THR A 61 2.81 15.31 -14.66
CA THR A 61 3.87 15.97 -15.41
C THR A 61 4.93 14.97 -15.87
N THR A 62 5.97 15.43 -16.54
CA THR A 62 7.09 14.61 -16.99
C THR A 62 8.40 15.27 -16.63
N VAL A 63 9.26 14.54 -15.95
CA VAL A 63 10.66 14.94 -15.69
C VAL A 63 11.54 14.29 -16.73
N LYS A 64 12.41 15.07 -17.38
CA LYS A 64 13.34 14.58 -18.41
C LYS A 64 14.77 14.64 -17.91
N SER A 65 15.55 13.63 -18.25
CA SER A 65 17.00 13.58 -18.04
C SER A 65 17.64 12.94 -19.28
N GLY A 66 18.32 13.74 -20.09
CA GLY A 66 18.80 13.32 -21.41
C GLY A 66 17.65 12.81 -22.28
N ASP A 67 17.80 11.61 -22.83
CA ASP A 67 16.79 10.95 -23.67
C ASP A 67 15.71 10.21 -22.85
N THR A 68 15.82 10.20 -21.51
CA THR A 68 14.87 9.52 -20.63
C THR A 68 13.80 10.47 -20.11
N ALA A 69 12.55 10.01 -20.09
CA ALA A 69 11.38 10.74 -19.60
C ALA A 69 10.64 9.91 -18.54
N TYR A 70 10.41 10.50 -17.37
CA TYR A 70 9.73 9.87 -16.24
C TYR A 70 8.40 10.59 -15.98
N PRO A 71 7.24 9.90 -16.04
CA PRO A 71 6.00 10.50 -15.60
C PRO A 71 6.03 10.70 -14.09
N VAL A 72 5.54 11.85 -13.64
CA VAL A 72 5.39 12.16 -12.22
C VAL A 72 3.95 12.53 -11.98
N VAL A 73 3.30 11.81 -11.07
CA VAL A 73 1.92 12.07 -10.66
C VAL A 73 1.93 12.55 -9.21
N VAL A 74 1.34 13.72 -8.99
CA VAL A 74 1.11 14.28 -7.66
C VAL A 74 -0.36 14.16 -7.37
N VAL A 75 -0.72 13.54 -6.25
CA VAL A 75 -2.10 13.37 -5.80
C VAL A 75 -2.29 13.90 -4.39
N GLN A 76 -3.50 14.38 -4.10
CA GLN A 76 -3.87 14.92 -2.79
C GLN A 76 -5.30 14.54 -2.45
N GLY A 77 -5.56 14.27 -1.17
CA GLY A 77 -6.89 14.05 -0.62
C GLY A 77 -6.91 12.94 0.42
N THR A 78 -8.08 12.34 0.60
CA THR A 78 -8.20 11.05 1.29
C THR A 78 -7.53 9.94 0.46
N PRO A 79 -7.17 8.78 1.05
CA PRO A 79 -6.58 7.68 0.30
C PRO A 79 -7.37 7.30 -0.96
N TYR A 80 -8.70 7.23 -0.85
CA TYR A 80 -9.56 6.97 -2.01
C TYR A 80 -9.42 8.02 -3.11
N GLN A 81 -9.44 9.30 -2.74
CA GLN A 81 -9.30 10.39 -3.72
C GLN A 81 -7.93 10.35 -4.39
N MET A 82 -6.86 10.10 -3.62
CA MET A 82 -5.51 9.94 -4.16
C MET A 82 -5.45 8.79 -5.16
N GLY A 83 -5.96 7.61 -4.81
CA GLY A 83 -6.06 6.47 -5.71
C GLY A 83 -6.89 6.77 -6.95
N TYR A 84 -8.06 7.40 -6.80
CA TYR A 84 -8.94 7.74 -7.91
C TYR A 84 -8.25 8.66 -8.92
N HIS A 85 -7.56 9.70 -8.44
CA HIS A 85 -6.82 10.60 -9.31
C HIS A 85 -5.62 9.93 -9.95
N LEU A 86 -4.87 9.12 -9.20
CA LEU A 86 -3.74 8.34 -9.74
C LEU A 86 -4.23 7.43 -10.88
N GLY A 87 -5.25 6.61 -10.61
CA GLY A 87 -5.80 5.67 -11.60
C GLY A 87 -6.41 6.34 -12.81
N GLY A 88 -7.01 7.53 -12.64
CA GLY A 88 -7.51 8.32 -13.75
C GLY A 88 -6.38 8.90 -14.63
N LEU A 89 -5.29 9.35 -14.02
CA LEU A 89 -4.15 9.98 -14.71
C LEU A 89 -3.21 8.99 -15.38
N THR A 90 -3.22 7.72 -14.96
CA THR A 90 -2.43 6.61 -15.52
C THR A 90 -3.31 5.48 -16.08
N ARG A 91 -4.57 5.80 -16.41
CA ARG A 91 -5.58 4.83 -16.86
C ARG A 91 -5.08 3.97 -18.02
N ASP A 92 -4.57 4.62 -19.06
CA ASP A 92 -4.18 3.96 -20.29
C ASP A 92 -3.02 2.99 -20.06
N GLU A 93 -2.04 3.39 -19.24
CA GLU A 93 -0.92 2.54 -18.85
C GLU A 93 -1.38 1.35 -18.01
N ILE A 94 -2.21 1.60 -16.99
CA ILE A 94 -2.75 0.55 -16.11
C ILE A 94 -3.58 -0.46 -16.91
N GLN A 95 -4.48 -0.01 -17.77
CA GLN A 95 -5.35 -0.91 -18.56
C GLN A 95 -4.56 -1.75 -19.58
N ARG A 96 -3.45 -1.23 -20.12
CA ARG A 96 -2.59 -1.96 -21.05
C ARG A 96 -1.65 -2.95 -20.34
N PHE A 97 -1.19 -2.62 -19.13
CA PHE A 97 -0.19 -3.41 -18.42
C PHE A 97 -0.80 -4.46 -17.49
N VAL A 98 -1.77 -4.09 -16.67
CA VAL A 98 -2.23 -4.91 -15.54
C VAL A 98 -2.87 -6.24 -15.96
N PRO A 99 -3.85 -6.28 -16.90
CA PRO A 99 -4.48 -7.56 -17.25
C PRO A 99 -3.50 -8.61 -17.80
N PRO A 100 -2.66 -8.33 -18.82
CA PRO A 100 -1.76 -9.35 -19.37
C PRO A 100 -0.64 -9.72 -18.38
N VAL A 101 -0.14 -8.76 -17.58
CA VAL A 101 0.93 -9.07 -16.63
C VAL A 101 0.45 -9.99 -15.51
N LEU A 102 -0.77 -9.76 -15.01
CA LEU A 102 -1.36 -10.61 -13.98
C LEU A 102 -1.61 -12.02 -14.51
N GLU A 103 -2.13 -12.16 -15.74
CA GLU A 103 -2.32 -13.45 -16.39
C GLU A 103 -1.00 -14.20 -16.57
N GLY A 104 0.03 -13.52 -17.09
CA GLY A 104 1.35 -14.09 -17.31
C GLY A 104 2.00 -14.58 -16.01
N ILE A 105 1.97 -13.74 -14.96
CA ILE A 105 2.55 -14.08 -13.67
C ILE A 105 1.79 -15.23 -12.99
N ALA A 106 0.46 -15.18 -12.99
CA ALA A 106 -0.37 -16.24 -12.41
C ALA A 106 -0.04 -17.60 -13.06
N LYS A 107 0.07 -17.62 -14.40
CA LYS A 107 0.51 -18.79 -15.15
C LYS A 107 1.92 -19.26 -14.78
N SER A 108 2.89 -18.34 -14.66
CA SER A 108 4.28 -18.69 -14.30
C SER A 108 4.41 -19.24 -12.88
N LEU A 109 3.55 -18.80 -11.96
CA LEU A 109 3.52 -19.28 -10.58
C LEU A 109 2.64 -20.53 -10.39
N ASP A 110 1.95 -20.99 -11.42
CA ASP A 110 0.93 -22.06 -11.36
C ASP A 110 -0.16 -21.77 -10.31
N VAL A 111 -0.64 -20.52 -10.29
CA VAL A 111 -1.74 -20.07 -9.42
C VAL A 111 -2.83 -19.39 -10.23
N THR A 112 -4.01 -19.32 -9.64
CA THR A 112 -5.16 -18.59 -10.16
C THR A 112 -5.21 -17.16 -9.62
N GLN A 113 -5.93 -16.29 -10.33
CA GLN A 113 -6.22 -14.96 -9.82
C GLN A 113 -6.96 -14.99 -8.47
N SER A 114 -7.84 -15.97 -8.26
CA SER A 114 -8.55 -16.16 -6.99
C SER A 114 -7.60 -16.53 -5.84
N GLU A 115 -6.56 -17.32 -6.10
CA GLU A 115 -5.56 -17.64 -5.08
C GLU A 115 -4.72 -16.41 -4.73
N LEU A 116 -4.37 -15.57 -5.71
CA LEU A 116 -3.73 -14.28 -5.46
C LEU A 116 -4.62 -13.34 -4.64
N GLN A 117 -5.93 -13.30 -4.91
CA GLN A 117 -6.89 -12.54 -4.09
C GLN A 117 -7.00 -13.10 -2.67
N GLU A 118 -6.96 -14.42 -2.52
CA GLU A 118 -6.92 -15.06 -1.21
C GLU A 118 -5.66 -14.66 -0.43
N VAL A 119 -4.49 -14.63 -1.09
CA VAL A 119 -3.25 -14.12 -0.50
C VAL A 119 -3.41 -12.67 -0.06
N TRP A 120 -3.93 -11.79 -0.95
CA TRP A 120 -4.24 -10.41 -0.60
C TRP A 120 -5.12 -10.31 0.64
N SER A 121 -6.22 -11.07 0.70
CA SER A 121 -7.18 -11.00 1.81
C SER A 121 -6.56 -11.30 3.17
N ARG A 122 -5.60 -12.24 3.21
CA ARG A 122 -4.87 -12.62 4.42
C ARG A 122 -3.90 -11.54 4.86
N THR A 123 -3.23 -10.87 3.91
CA THR A 123 -2.25 -9.83 4.23
C THR A 123 -2.90 -8.48 4.53
N ALA A 124 -3.97 -8.14 3.81
CA ALA A 124 -4.74 -6.91 3.99
C ALA A 124 -5.33 -6.79 5.40
N ALA A 125 -5.66 -7.93 6.05
CA ALA A 125 -6.11 -7.97 7.43
C ALA A 125 -5.14 -7.30 8.43
N PHE A 126 -3.85 -7.22 8.09
CA PHE A 126 -2.80 -6.62 8.92
C PHE A 126 -2.23 -5.32 8.32
N ALA A 127 -2.74 -4.89 7.16
CA ALA A 127 -2.36 -3.64 6.53
C ALA A 127 -3.22 -2.47 7.04
N ASP A 128 -2.66 -1.27 6.98
CA ASP A 128 -3.41 -0.03 7.23
C ASP A 128 -4.55 0.11 6.20
N ASP A 129 -5.77 0.38 6.67
CA ASP A 129 -6.96 0.56 5.84
C ASP A 129 -6.77 1.62 4.75
N ARG A 130 -5.87 2.59 4.96
CA ARG A 130 -5.51 3.60 3.95
C ARG A 130 -5.03 2.97 2.65
N VAL A 131 -4.27 1.86 2.70
CA VAL A 131 -3.73 1.21 1.49
C VAL A 131 -4.86 0.61 0.66
N GLU A 132 -5.79 -0.09 1.31
CA GLU A 132 -6.96 -0.65 0.62
C GLU A 132 -7.90 0.42 0.10
N GLN A 133 -8.06 1.49 0.87
CA GLN A 133 -8.90 2.61 0.49
C GLN A 133 -8.32 3.35 -0.74
N GLU A 134 -7.00 3.47 -0.83
CA GLU A 134 -6.29 3.97 -2.01
C GLU A 134 -6.39 3.00 -3.19
N LEU A 135 -6.25 1.69 -2.97
CA LEU A 135 -6.40 0.69 -4.03
C LEU A 135 -7.82 0.64 -4.60
N ALA A 136 -8.85 0.83 -3.77
CA ALA A 136 -10.23 1.00 -4.20
C ALA A 136 -10.42 2.25 -5.06
N GLY A 137 -9.79 3.36 -4.68
CA GLY A 137 -9.74 4.57 -5.50
C GLY A 137 -9.04 4.30 -6.83
N LEU A 138 -7.88 3.65 -6.82
CA LEU A 138 -7.09 3.30 -8.01
C LEU A 138 -7.90 2.46 -8.99
N ALA A 139 -8.65 1.48 -8.50
CA ALA A 139 -9.55 0.65 -9.28
C ALA A 139 -10.64 1.47 -9.97
N ASP A 140 -11.38 2.28 -9.21
CA ASP A 140 -12.46 3.12 -9.72
C ASP A 140 -11.92 4.19 -10.70
N GLY A 141 -10.75 4.74 -10.39
CA GLY A 141 -10.02 5.71 -11.21
C GLY A 141 -9.53 5.12 -12.53
N ALA A 142 -8.93 3.93 -12.51
CA ALA A 142 -8.41 3.24 -13.70
C ALA A 142 -9.50 2.48 -14.48
N GLY A 143 -10.68 2.28 -13.90
CA GLY A 143 -11.76 1.50 -14.51
C GLY A 143 -11.42 0.00 -14.60
N LEU A 144 -10.68 -0.53 -13.62
CA LEU A 144 -10.40 -1.96 -13.49
C LEU A 144 -11.11 -2.54 -12.25
N PRO A 145 -11.42 -3.85 -12.22
CA PRO A 145 -11.97 -4.48 -11.03
C PRO A 145 -10.98 -4.39 -9.86
N LEU A 146 -11.44 -3.97 -8.68
CA LEU A 146 -10.59 -3.91 -7.47
C LEU A 146 -9.90 -5.25 -7.19
N ALA A 147 -10.61 -6.36 -7.34
CA ALA A 147 -10.08 -7.71 -7.14
C ALA A 147 -8.87 -8.02 -8.05
N MET A 148 -8.80 -7.40 -9.24
CA MET A 148 -7.66 -7.54 -10.14
C MET A 148 -6.43 -6.81 -9.60
N LEU A 149 -6.60 -5.58 -9.11
CA LEU A 149 -5.50 -4.83 -8.51
C LEU A 149 -5.05 -5.44 -7.19
N GLN A 150 -5.97 -5.99 -6.39
CA GLN A 150 -5.66 -6.75 -5.18
C GLN A 150 -4.82 -8.00 -5.50
N ALA A 151 -5.21 -8.76 -6.52
CA ALA A 151 -4.44 -9.91 -6.99
C ALA A 151 -3.02 -9.51 -7.43
N LEU A 152 -2.91 -8.43 -8.21
CA LEU A 152 -1.61 -7.91 -8.66
C LEU A 152 -0.74 -7.47 -7.47
N HIS A 153 -1.30 -6.80 -6.47
CA HIS A 153 -0.56 -6.35 -5.28
C HIS A 153 -0.18 -7.50 -4.33
N ALA A 154 -0.77 -8.69 -4.48
CA ALA A 154 -0.34 -9.89 -3.77
C ALA A 154 0.82 -10.63 -4.45
N VAL A 155 1.06 -10.39 -5.74
CA VAL A 155 2.16 -11.02 -6.49
C VAL A 155 3.49 -10.94 -5.76
N PRO A 156 3.88 -9.80 -5.14
CA PRO A 156 5.17 -9.72 -4.48
C PRO A 156 5.39 -10.63 -3.27
N LEU A 157 4.31 -11.23 -2.77
CA LEU A 157 4.37 -12.18 -1.66
C LEU A 157 4.69 -13.61 -2.11
N LEU A 158 4.54 -13.89 -3.41
CA LEU A 158 4.73 -15.22 -3.99
C LEU A 158 5.87 -15.28 -5.01
N MET A 159 6.19 -14.17 -5.66
CA MET A 159 7.19 -14.15 -6.72
C MET A 159 8.62 -14.19 -6.14
N PRO A 160 9.50 -15.07 -6.66
CA PRO A 160 10.92 -15.04 -6.31
C PRO A 160 11.60 -13.84 -7.00
N TYR A 161 11.75 -12.72 -6.30
CA TYR A 161 12.49 -11.57 -6.82
C TYR A 161 14.00 -11.75 -6.67
N SER A 162 14.73 -11.28 -7.69
CA SER A 162 16.13 -10.92 -7.55
C SER A 162 16.22 -9.41 -7.37
N CYS A 163 16.96 -8.98 -6.36
CA CYS A 163 17.33 -7.59 -6.20
C CYS A 163 18.75 -7.49 -5.66
N SER A 164 19.46 -6.45 -6.08
CA SER A 164 20.76 -6.08 -5.52
C SER A 164 20.63 -4.71 -4.88
N SER A 165 21.06 -4.59 -3.63
CA SER A 165 21.02 -3.33 -2.88
C SER A 165 22.38 -3.03 -2.26
N ILE A 166 22.78 -1.77 -2.28
CA ILE A 166 24.00 -1.29 -1.64
C ILE A 166 23.63 -0.10 -0.76
N ALA A 167 24.19 -0.08 0.46
CA ALA A 167 24.20 1.10 1.33
C ALA A 167 25.63 1.31 1.84
N ALA A 168 26.19 2.49 1.61
CA ALA A 168 27.53 2.87 2.04
C ALA A 168 27.51 4.28 2.63
N TRP A 169 28.29 4.51 3.69
CA TRP A 169 28.40 5.81 4.35
C TRP A 169 29.74 5.94 5.10
N GLY A 170 30.03 7.15 5.60
CA GLY A 170 31.24 7.41 6.38
C GLY A 170 32.51 7.16 5.58
N GLN A 171 33.43 6.36 6.11
CA GLN A 171 34.71 6.07 5.43
C GLN A 171 34.55 5.21 4.16
N ALA A 172 33.36 4.65 3.90
CA ALA A 172 33.07 3.90 2.68
C ALA A 172 32.67 4.80 1.49
N THR A 173 32.56 6.11 1.70
CA THR A 173 32.13 7.11 0.72
C THR A 173 33.08 8.29 0.73
N GLU A 174 33.29 8.93 -0.42
CA GLU A 174 34.27 10.03 -0.57
C GLU A 174 33.96 11.25 0.31
N ASP A 175 32.68 11.54 0.53
CA ASP A 175 32.20 12.73 1.27
C ASP A 175 31.59 12.40 2.64
N GLY A 176 31.58 11.12 3.03
CA GLY A 176 30.97 10.65 4.26
C GLY A 176 29.44 10.54 4.26
N HIS A 177 28.75 10.95 3.19
CA HIS A 177 27.28 10.88 3.09
C HIS A 177 26.78 9.45 2.83
N LEU A 178 25.49 9.22 3.08
CA LEU A 178 24.84 7.94 2.75
C LEU A 178 24.57 7.87 1.25
N TYR A 179 25.12 6.84 0.60
CA TYR A 179 24.70 6.39 -0.72
C TYR A 179 23.89 5.11 -0.57
N GLN A 180 22.64 5.13 -1.04
CA GLN A 180 21.76 3.97 -1.07
C GLN A 180 21.25 3.75 -2.49
N THR A 181 21.44 2.53 -3.00
CA THR A 181 20.96 2.13 -4.33
C THR A 181 20.27 0.78 -4.27
N ARG A 182 19.36 0.54 -5.21
CA ARG A 182 18.71 -0.74 -5.43
C ARG A 182 18.48 -0.95 -6.91
N ASN A 183 18.80 -2.15 -7.40
CA ASN A 183 18.27 -2.68 -8.65
C ASN A 183 17.19 -3.73 -8.33
N LEU A 184 16.07 -3.67 -9.02
CA LEU A 184 14.98 -4.65 -8.91
C LEU A 184 14.85 -5.36 -10.24
N ASP A 185 15.19 -6.65 -10.26
CA ASP A 185 15.26 -7.42 -11.51
C ASP A 185 13.89 -8.01 -11.84
N TRP A 186 13.41 -7.71 -13.05
CA TRP A 186 12.22 -8.31 -13.64
C TRP A 186 12.58 -8.98 -14.96
N SER A 187 11.88 -10.06 -15.32
CA SER A 187 12.00 -10.61 -16.68
C SER A 187 11.55 -9.55 -17.70
N LEU A 188 12.35 -9.34 -18.75
CA LEU A 188 11.98 -8.42 -19.84
C LEU A 188 10.68 -8.85 -20.55
N GLU A 189 10.37 -10.15 -20.53
CA GLU A 189 9.15 -10.70 -21.14
C GLU A 189 7.86 -10.19 -20.45
N ILE A 190 7.97 -9.74 -19.20
CA ILE A 190 6.86 -9.16 -18.43
C ILE A 190 6.52 -7.75 -18.95
N GLY A 191 7.45 -7.08 -19.65
CA GLY A 191 7.21 -5.77 -20.25
C GLY A 191 7.11 -4.60 -19.25
N ALA A 192 7.42 -4.82 -17.96
CA ALA A 192 7.29 -3.78 -16.92
C ALA A 192 8.11 -2.51 -17.21
N HIS A 193 9.24 -2.63 -17.92
CA HIS A 193 10.10 -1.51 -18.30
C HIS A 193 9.45 -0.56 -19.34
N GLU A 194 8.42 -1.00 -20.06
CA GLU A 194 7.66 -0.19 -21.02
C GLU A 194 6.61 0.70 -20.34
N PHE A 195 6.37 0.49 -19.04
CA PHE A 195 5.37 1.20 -18.25
C PHE A 195 6.02 1.83 -17.01
N PRO A 196 6.81 2.90 -17.15
CA PRO A 196 7.47 3.57 -16.03
C PRO A 196 6.47 4.45 -15.24
N VAL A 197 5.35 3.89 -14.79
CA VAL A 197 4.28 4.56 -14.04
C VAL A 197 4.21 4.13 -12.58
#